data_AF-H0EZ26-F1
#
_entry.id   AF-H0EZ26-F1
#
_cell.length_a   1.000
_cell.length_b   1.000
_cell.length_c   1.000
_cell.angle_alpha   90.00
_cell.angle_beta   90.00
_cell.angle_gamma   90.00
#
_symmetry.space_group_name_H-M   'P 1'
#
loop_
_entity.id
_entity.type
_entity.pdbx_description
1 polymer ?
#
loop_
_entity_poly.entity_id
_entity_poly.type
_entity_poly.pdbx_seq_one_letter_code
_entity_poly.pdbx_strand_id
1 'polypeptide(L)'
;MEKTPLLTSRRDKGKSRRFEGVSLLVVATLSLGISLWVLLRAHAFLRYESPGFWDLNGKEGVEEGGGEWRWKDVSLGLADVPLDWVEPSDKLRASIAVIRLNATIRGDEYKGAVFINPGGPGGSGIWFIKHFSPYYQTVVGKNYDIISFDPRGVGFTAPHISCLTPSSSLLWSLLTPPVLDAHAGILHDAYARAQAFSQACSPFQNSTSALAYVSTASTARDMYALVQATGNEKLNYWGFSYGTYLGVTPRTRGREPIPRAPSADKSGSVWVF
;
A
#
# COMPACT_ATOMS: atom_id res chain seq x y z
N MET A 1 -58.93 51.99 -20.51
CA MET A 1 -60.08 51.39 -19.81
C MET A 1 -59.72 51.21 -18.35
N GLU A 2 -60.43 51.96 -17.53
CA GLU A 2 -60.72 51.91 -16.09
C GLU A 2 -59.74 51.36 -15.03
N LYS A 3 -59.54 52.22 -14.03
CA LYS A 3 -59.13 51.95 -12.65
C LYS A 3 -60.38 51.77 -11.76
N THR A 4 -60.18 51.08 -10.62
CA THR A 4 -60.98 51.07 -9.35
C THR A 4 -62.31 50.27 -9.35
N PRO A 5 -62.83 49.72 -8.21
CA PRO A 5 -62.41 49.88 -6.80
C PRO A 5 -62.42 48.62 -5.89
N LEU A 6 -62.15 48.93 -4.62
CA LEU A 6 -62.02 48.17 -3.37
C LEU A 6 -63.33 47.64 -2.72
N LEU A 7 -63.15 46.67 -1.80
CA LEU A 7 -63.96 46.23 -0.64
C LEU A 7 -65.16 45.28 -0.93
N THR A 8 -65.26 44.11 -0.28
CA THR A 8 -65.70 44.01 1.14
C THR A 8 -65.22 42.76 1.89
N SER A 9 -65.09 42.96 3.20
CA SER A 9 -64.81 42.03 4.30
C SER A 9 -65.67 40.75 4.34
N ARG A 10 -65.01 39.59 4.45
CA ARG A 10 -65.54 38.46 5.25
C ARG A 10 -64.47 37.93 6.19
N ARG A 11 -64.71 38.21 7.48
CA ARG A 11 -64.08 37.60 8.65
C ARG A 11 -64.36 36.10 8.59
N ASP A 12 -63.32 35.27 8.51
CA ASP A 12 -63.42 33.89 8.93
C ASP A 12 -62.27 33.54 9.86
N LYS A 13 -62.63 33.11 11.07
CA LYS A 13 -61.73 32.85 12.19
C LYS A 13 -61.09 31.47 12.00
N GLY A 14 -59.98 31.40 11.27
CA GLY A 14 -59.15 30.21 11.14
C GLY A 14 -58.06 30.16 12.21
N LYS A 15 -58.18 29.20 13.14
CA LYS A 15 -57.25 28.88 14.24
C LYS A 15 -55.77 29.03 13.87
N SER A 16 -55.06 29.88 14.61
CA SER A 16 -53.59 29.94 14.62
C SER A 16 -53.02 28.61 15.14
N ARG A 17 -52.42 27.80 14.26
CA ARG A 17 -51.50 26.74 14.69
C ARG A 17 -50.17 27.39 15.06
N ARG A 18 -50.03 27.62 16.37
CA ARG A 18 -48.76 27.90 17.05
C ARG A 18 -47.79 26.76 16.69
N PHE A 19 -46.75 27.04 15.90
CA PHE A 19 -45.54 26.23 15.91
C PHE A 19 -44.81 26.60 17.20
N GLU A 20 -45.17 25.92 18.29
CA GLU A 20 -44.39 25.97 19.52
C GLU A 20 -43.05 25.28 19.29
N GLY A 21 -42.03 25.84 19.93
CA GLY A 21 -40.63 25.67 19.58
C GLY A 21 -40.19 24.22 19.49
N VAL A 22 -39.49 23.92 18.41
CA VAL A 22 -38.46 22.88 18.43
C VAL A 22 -37.50 23.33 19.53
N SER A 23 -37.64 22.73 20.71
CA SER A 23 -36.85 23.07 21.89
C SER A 23 -35.37 23.05 21.52
N LEU A 24 -34.64 24.11 21.89
CA LEU A 24 -33.18 24.17 21.82
C LEU A 24 -32.51 22.91 22.39
N LEU A 25 -33.19 22.22 23.32
CA LEU A 25 -32.81 20.92 23.87
C LEU A 25 -32.69 19.81 22.80
N VAL A 26 -33.56 19.78 21.78
CA VAL A 26 -33.55 18.75 20.72
C VAL A 26 -32.39 18.97 19.74
N VAL A 27 -32.07 20.23 19.43
CA VAL A 27 -30.93 20.58 18.56
C VAL A 27 -29.60 20.38 19.30
N ALA A 28 -29.55 20.71 20.60
CA ALA A 28 -28.37 20.47 21.44
C ALA A 28 -28.10 18.97 21.66
N THR A 29 -29.14 18.15 21.85
CA THR A 29 -28.98 16.69 22.00
C THR A 29 -28.54 16.00 20.71
N LEU A 30 -29.01 16.45 19.54
CA LEU A 30 -28.53 15.94 18.25
C LEU A 30 -27.06 16.36 17.99
N SER A 31 -26.67 17.58 18.34
CA SER A 31 -25.30 18.08 18.12
C SER A 31 -24.29 17.43 19.06
N LEU A 32 -24.66 17.22 20.33
CA LEU A 32 -23.85 16.48 21.30
C LEU A 32 -23.83 14.97 20.98
N GLY A 33 -24.93 14.42 20.47
CA GLY A 33 -25.01 13.04 20.01
C GLY A 33 -24.08 12.77 18.83
N ILE A 34 -24.07 13.64 17.82
CA ILE A 34 -23.15 13.54 16.67
C ILE A 34 -21.70 13.77 17.11
N SER A 35 -21.45 14.72 18.01
CA SER A 35 -20.09 14.99 18.51
C SER A 35 -19.55 13.83 19.36
N LEU A 36 -20.39 13.22 20.21
CA LEU A 36 -20.05 12.01 20.97
C LEU A 36 -19.91 10.80 20.05
N TRP A 37 -20.71 10.68 18.99
CA TRP A 37 -20.59 9.61 17.99
C TRP A 37 -19.32 9.75 17.15
N VAL A 38 -18.93 10.98 16.77
CA VAL A 38 -17.66 11.30 16.10
C VAL A 38 -16.48 11.09 17.04
N LEU A 39 -16.59 11.46 18.32
CA LEU A 39 -15.55 11.25 19.33
C LEU A 39 -15.42 9.77 19.73
N LEU A 40 -16.50 9.01 19.78
CA LEU A 40 -16.50 7.55 19.98
C LEU A 40 -15.99 6.81 18.75
N ARG A 41 -16.29 7.29 17.52
CA ARG A 41 -15.69 6.79 16.27
C ARG A 41 -14.20 7.17 16.17
N ALA A 42 -13.80 8.35 16.61
CA ALA A 42 -12.41 8.77 16.68
C ALA A 42 -11.65 8.00 17.77
N HIS A 43 -12.29 7.70 18.90
CA HIS A 43 -11.73 6.77 19.91
C HIS A 43 -11.67 5.32 19.40
N ALA A 44 -12.61 4.88 18.57
CA ALA A 44 -12.54 3.58 17.90
C ALA A 44 -11.47 3.54 16.79
N PHE A 45 -11.10 4.71 16.22
CA PHE A 45 -9.98 4.85 15.28
C PHE A 45 -8.62 4.94 16.01
N LEU A 46 -8.59 5.56 17.20
CA LEU A 46 -7.40 5.66 18.06
C LEU A 46 -7.18 4.42 18.95
N ARG A 47 -8.20 3.57 19.10
CA ARG A 47 -8.12 2.20 19.61
C ARG A 47 -8.43 1.19 18.51
N TYR A 48 -7.96 1.46 17.29
CA TYR A 48 -7.67 0.39 16.36
C TYR A 48 -6.49 -0.39 16.95
N GLU A 49 -6.81 -1.24 17.93
CA GLU A 49 -5.99 -2.37 18.30
C GLU A 49 -5.70 -3.10 16.99
N SER A 50 -4.43 -3.09 16.61
CA SER A 50 -3.88 -3.71 15.41
C SER A 50 -4.58 -5.04 15.15
N PRO A 51 -5.35 -5.19 14.05
CA PRO A 51 -5.82 -6.50 13.67
C PRO A 51 -4.60 -7.33 13.31
N GLY A 52 -4.37 -8.36 14.12
CA GLY A 52 -3.64 -9.57 13.74
C GLY A 52 -2.25 -9.32 13.17
N PHE A 53 -1.28 -9.23 14.07
CA PHE A 53 0.07 -9.73 13.83
C PHE A 53 -0.01 -11.14 13.23
N TRP A 54 0.65 -11.39 12.09
CA TRP A 54 0.80 -12.74 11.58
C TRP A 54 1.74 -13.51 12.51
N ASP A 55 1.18 -14.47 13.25
CA ASP A 55 1.92 -15.66 13.64
C ASP A 55 2.17 -16.48 12.37
N LEU A 56 3.44 -16.59 11.96
CA LEU A 56 3.83 -17.34 10.76
C LEU A 56 3.78 -18.86 10.96
N ASN A 57 3.22 -19.31 12.08
CA ASN A 57 2.83 -20.70 12.31
C ASN A 57 1.33 -20.92 12.10
N GLY A 58 0.91 -20.93 10.83
CA GLY A 58 -0.26 -21.64 10.32
C GLY A 58 -1.63 -21.30 10.91
N LYS A 59 -2.50 -20.72 10.06
CA LYS A 59 -3.83 -21.26 9.70
C LYS A 59 -4.53 -20.41 8.62
N GLU A 60 -5.29 -21.11 7.80
CA GLU A 60 -6.19 -20.71 6.70
C GLU A 60 -7.10 -19.53 7.09
N GLY A 61 -7.61 -18.65 6.22
CA GLY A 61 -7.65 -18.49 4.77
C GLY A 61 -8.50 -17.23 4.48
N VAL A 62 -8.55 -16.75 3.24
CA VAL A 62 -9.59 -15.81 2.79
C VAL A 62 -10.00 -16.18 1.35
N GLU A 63 -11.23 -16.65 1.18
CA GLU A 63 -11.91 -16.70 -0.11
C GLU A 63 -12.67 -15.38 -0.34
N GLU A 64 -12.60 -14.83 -1.57
CA GLU A 64 -13.77 -14.73 -2.46
C GLU A 64 -13.42 -14.10 -3.83
N GLY A 65 -13.85 -14.78 -4.91
CA GLY A 65 -14.39 -14.11 -6.11
C GLY A 65 -13.54 -14.05 -7.40
N GLY A 66 -13.71 -15.03 -8.29
CA GLY A 66 -13.67 -14.83 -9.76
C GLY A 66 -12.44 -15.32 -10.53
N GLY A 67 -12.39 -16.62 -10.84
CA GLY A 67 -11.37 -17.29 -11.65
C GLY A 67 -10.73 -18.44 -10.88
N GLU A 68 -10.87 -19.68 -11.38
CA GLU A 68 -10.55 -20.93 -10.69
C GLU A 68 -9.02 -21.11 -10.46
N TRP A 69 -8.49 -20.38 -9.48
CA TRP A 69 -7.22 -20.65 -8.83
C TRP A 69 -7.56 -21.13 -7.42
N ARG A 70 -7.15 -22.34 -7.04
CA ARG A 70 -7.31 -22.81 -5.65
C ARG A 70 -6.28 -22.06 -4.79
N TRP A 71 -6.70 -20.93 -4.24
CA TRP A 71 -6.00 -20.11 -3.23
C TRP A 71 -5.65 -20.83 -1.93
N LYS A 72 -5.78 -22.17 -1.87
CA LYS A 72 -5.50 -22.98 -0.68
C LYS A 72 -4.04 -22.90 -0.24
N ASP A 73 -3.13 -22.67 -1.18
CA ASP A 73 -1.68 -22.65 -0.92
C ASP A 73 -1.10 -21.23 -0.86
N VAL A 74 -1.91 -20.17 -0.95
CA VAL A 74 -1.42 -18.79 -0.94
C VAL A 74 -1.82 -18.11 0.35
N SER A 75 -0.84 -17.47 1.01
CA SER A 75 -1.04 -16.63 2.18
C SER A 75 -0.66 -15.19 1.85
N LEU A 76 -1.45 -14.24 2.35
CA LEU A 76 -1.17 -12.81 2.27
C LEU A 76 -0.84 -12.29 3.66
N GLY A 77 -0.05 -11.23 3.75
CA GLY A 77 0.20 -10.57 5.02
C GLY A 77 0.69 -9.14 4.87
N LEU A 78 0.71 -8.44 6.01
CA LEU A 78 1.28 -7.11 6.15
C LEU A 78 2.43 -7.18 7.14
N ALA A 79 3.59 -6.70 6.75
CA ALA A 79 4.74 -6.54 7.63
C ALA A 79 4.92 -5.08 7.97
N ASP A 80 4.92 -4.79 9.27
CA ASP A 80 5.04 -3.44 9.79
C ASP A 80 6.52 -3.11 10.04
N VAL A 81 7.03 -2.11 9.32
CA VAL A 81 8.45 -1.70 9.34
C VAL A 81 8.58 -0.20 9.55
N PRO A 82 9.67 0.29 10.15
CA PRO A 82 9.91 1.72 10.24
C PRO A 82 10.11 2.32 8.84
N LEU A 83 9.50 3.47 8.60
CA LEU A 83 9.69 4.21 7.35
C LEU A 83 11.11 4.80 7.28
N ASP A 84 11.68 5.23 8.40
CA ASP A 84 13.10 5.58 8.45
C ASP A 84 13.91 4.46 9.12
N TRP A 85 14.81 3.82 8.37
CA TRP A 85 15.72 2.81 8.90
C TRP A 85 16.99 3.40 9.55
N VAL A 86 17.27 4.69 9.33
CA VAL A 86 18.37 5.43 9.95
C VAL A 86 17.95 5.94 11.33
N GLU A 87 16.75 6.51 11.43
CA GLU A 87 16.14 6.97 12.67
C GLU A 87 14.76 6.31 12.90
N PRO A 88 14.72 5.02 13.33
CA PRO A 88 13.46 4.31 13.53
C PRO A 88 12.55 4.98 14.55
N SER A 89 11.26 5.09 14.23
CA SER A 89 10.25 5.60 15.16
C SER A 89 8.89 4.93 14.93
N ASP A 90 8.04 4.96 15.95
CA ASP A 90 6.67 4.43 15.84
C ASP A 90 5.71 5.37 15.10
N LYS A 91 6.14 6.60 14.80
CA LYS A 91 5.30 7.61 14.13
C LYS A 91 5.33 7.50 12.61
N LEU A 92 6.44 7.01 12.06
CA LEU A 92 6.65 6.88 10.62
C LEU A 92 6.84 5.40 10.30
N ARG A 93 5.76 4.75 9.88
CA ARG A 93 5.72 3.30 9.62
C ARG A 93 5.21 3.00 8.22
N ALA A 94 5.63 1.85 7.70
CA ALA A 94 5.14 1.29 6.46
C ALA A 94 4.58 -0.11 6.72
N SER A 95 3.43 -0.41 6.10
CA SER A 95 2.82 -1.73 6.12
C SER A 95 3.08 -2.39 4.77
N ILE A 96 4.15 -3.18 4.70
CA ILE A 96 4.61 -3.87 3.49
C ILE A 96 3.69 -5.05 3.21
N ALA A 97 3.03 -5.07 2.06
CA ALA A 97 2.23 -6.20 1.62
C ALA A 97 3.13 -7.35 1.16
N VAL A 98 2.83 -8.55 1.64
CA VAL A 98 3.59 -9.79 1.38
C VAL A 98 2.64 -10.86 0.87
N ILE A 99 3.10 -11.65 -0.10
CA ILE A 99 2.45 -12.86 -0.58
C ILE A 99 3.42 -14.03 -0.42
N ARG A 100 2.89 -15.17 0.02
CA ARG A 100 3.62 -16.44 0.11
C ARG A 100 2.80 -17.51 -0.60
N LEU A 101 3.37 -18.11 -1.64
CA LEU A 101 2.92 -19.40 -2.13
C LEU A 101 3.65 -20.49 -1.32
N ASN A 102 2.87 -21.30 -0.64
CA ASN A 102 3.36 -22.36 0.22
C ASN A 102 3.96 -23.50 -0.61
N ALA A 103 5.10 -24.03 -0.16
CA ALA A 103 5.62 -25.31 -0.61
C ALA A 103 4.55 -26.39 -0.38
N THR A 104 4.32 -27.23 -1.39
CA THR A 104 3.42 -28.39 -1.28
C THR A 104 4.16 -29.62 -0.75
N ILE A 105 5.50 -29.64 -0.84
CA ILE A 105 6.36 -30.66 -0.24
C ILE A 105 6.91 -30.11 1.09
N ARG A 106 6.73 -30.89 2.17
CA ARG A 106 7.07 -30.54 3.56
C ARG A 106 7.93 -31.64 4.21
N GLY A 107 8.36 -31.43 5.45
CA GLY A 107 9.24 -32.36 6.17
C GLY A 107 10.68 -32.28 5.70
N ASP A 108 11.37 -33.42 5.63
CA ASP A 108 12.80 -33.50 5.32
C ASP A 108 13.16 -32.98 3.91
N GLU A 109 12.20 -32.95 2.99
CA GLU A 109 12.40 -32.47 1.62
C GLU A 109 12.24 -30.95 1.47
N TYR A 110 11.71 -30.26 2.49
CA TYR A 110 11.50 -28.81 2.47
C TYR A 110 12.84 -28.05 2.51
N LYS A 111 13.00 -27.06 1.63
CA LYS A 111 14.28 -26.36 1.41
C LYS A 111 14.26 -24.88 1.79
N GLY A 112 13.19 -24.38 2.42
CA GLY A 112 13.08 -22.99 2.86
C GLY A 112 12.28 -22.11 1.91
N ALA A 113 12.52 -20.80 1.94
CA ALA A 113 11.86 -19.84 1.05
C ALA A 113 12.78 -19.30 -0.04
N VAL A 114 12.20 -18.93 -1.18
CA VAL A 114 12.81 -18.12 -2.23
C VAL A 114 12.04 -16.82 -2.37
N PHE A 115 12.74 -15.70 -2.20
CA PHE A 115 12.19 -14.36 -2.39
C PHE A 115 12.30 -13.95 -3.85
N ILE A 116 11.19 -13.48 -4.42
CA ILE A 116 11.10 -13.04 -5.81
C ILE A 116 10.69 -11.57 -5.87
N ASN A 117 11.33 -10.78 -6.74
CA ASN A 117 10.87 -9.44 -7.06
C ASN A 117 10.79 -9.21 -8.59
N PRO A 118 9.65 -8.72 -9.11
CA PRO A 118 9.45 -8.55 -10.56
C PRO A 118 10.21 -7.38 -11.17
N GLY A 119 10.75 -6.46 -10.36
CA GLY A 119 11.38 -5.24 -10.84
C GLY A 119 10.40 -4.10 -11.13
N GLY A 120 10.60 -3.42 -12.26
CA GLY A 120 10.00 -2.12 -12.57
C GLY A 120 11.07 -1.01 -12.59
N PRO A 121 11.36 -0.29 -11.48
CA PRO A 121 10.68 -0.34 -10.17
C PRO A 121 9.19 0.04 -10.25
N GLY A 122 8.42 -0.29 -9.21
CA GLY A 122 6.96 -0.07 -9.17
C GLY A 122 6.12 -1.30 -9.53
N GLY A 123 6.75 -2.43 -9.86
CA GLY A 123 6.04 -3.70 -10.06
C GLY A 123 5.55 -4.29 -8.74
N SER A 124 4.27 -4.70 -8.70
CA SER A 124 3.68 -5.38 -7.54
C SER A 124 4.12 -6.85 -7.49
N GLY A 125 4.79 -7.24 -6.41
CA GLY A 125 5.13 -8.63 -6.11
C GLY A 125 3.90 -9.49 -5.83
N ILE A 126 2.87 -8.91 -5.19
CA ILE A 126 1.58 -9.57 -4.97
C ILE A 126 0.95 -9.96 -6.29
N TRP A 127 0.81 -8.99 -7.19
CA TRP A 127 0.25 -9.24 -8.52
C TRP A 127 1.10 -10.23 -9.31
N PHE A 128 2.42 -10.13 -9.22
CA PHE A 128 3.34 -11.01 -9.95
C PHE A 128 3.20 -12.48 -9.54
N ILE A 129 3.22 -12.78 -8.24
CA ILE A 129 3.06 -14.16 -7.76
C ILE A 129 1.65 -14.67 -8.04
N LYS A 130 0.62 -13.82 -7.91
CA LYS A 130 -0.76 -14.18 -8.25
C LYS A 130 -0.89 -14.72 -9.68
N HIS A 131 -0.16 -14.15 -10.65
CA HIS A 131 -0.32 -14.51 -12.07
C HIS A 131 0.74 -15.48 -12.59
N PHE A 132 1.94 -15.47 -12.02
CA PHE A 132 3.09 -16.18 -12.59
C PHE A 132 3.70 -17.25 -11.69
N SER A 133 3.24 -17.40 -10.44
CA SER A 133 3.84 -18.38 -9.52
C SER A 133 3.83 -19.84 -9.99
N PRO A 134 2.84 -20.36 -10.77
CA PRO A 134 2.93 -21.72 -11.29
C PRO A 134 4.13 -21.93 -12.20
N TYR A 135 4.47 -20.94 -13.03
CA TYR A 135 5.64 -20.99 -13.92
C TYR A 135 6.93 -20.99 -13.10
N TYR A 136 7.05 -20.10 -12.10
CA TYR A 136 8.24 -20.05 -11.26
C TYR A 136 8.40 -21.29 -10.38
N GLN A 137 7.30 -21.90 -9.93
CA GLN A 137 7.35 -23.16 -9.18
C GLN A 137 7.94 -24.32 -10.00
N THR A 138 7.86 -24.27 -11.34
CA THR A 138 8.53 -25.29 -12.19
C THR A 138 10.06 -25.21 -12.12
N VAL A 139 10.61 -24.03 -11.85
CA VAL A 139 12.06 -23.78 -11.77
C VAL A 139 12.55 -23.88 -10.33
N VAL A 140 11.84 -23.22 -9.41
CA VAL A 140 12.17 -23.20 -7.98
C VAL A 140 11.94 -24.56 -7.33
N GLY A 141 10.91 -25.28 -7.77
CA GLY A 141 10.47 -26.55 -7.19
C GLY A 141 9.33 -26.38 -6.18
N LYS A 142 8.71 -27.52 -5.84
CA LYS A 142 7.54 -27.61 -4.94
C LYS A 142 7.89 -27.69 -3.46
N ASN A 143 9.19 -27.71 -3.14
CA ASN A 143 9.73 -27.81 -1.79
C ASN A 143 10.29 -26.49 -1.24
N TYR A 144 10.10 -25.39 -1.97
CA TYR A 144 10.33 -24.04 -1.45
C TYR A 144 9.02 -23.28 -1.34
N ASP A 145 8.92 -22.42 -0.33
CA ASP A 145 7.92 -21.36 -0.37
C ASP A 145 8.40 -20.26 -1.35
N ILE A 146 7.49 -19.73 -2.17
CA ILE A 146 7.79 -18.58 -3.02
C ILE A 146 7.19 -17.34 -2.35
N ILE A 147 8.05 -16.43 -1.92
CA ILE A 147 7.66 -15.21 -1.21
C ILE A 147 7.92 -14.00 -2.11
N SER A 148 6.97 -13.08 -2.16
CA SER A 148 7.18 -11.77 -2.78
C SER A 148 6.50 -10.70 -1.94
N PHE A 149 6.79 -9.45 -2.25
CA PHE A 149 6.26 -8.30 -1.53
C PHE A 149 6.14 -7.10 -2.46
N ASP A 150 5.23 -6.21 -2.12
CA ASP A 150 5.12 -4.92 -2.79
C ASP A 150 6.08 -3.92 -2.11
N PRO A 151 7.04 -3.32 -2.84
CA PRO A 151 7.91 -2.30 -2.27
C PRO A 151 7.12 -1.10 -1.72
N ARG A 152 7.78 -0.25 -0.94
CA ARG A 152 7.19 0.98 -0.40
C ARG A 152 6.57 1.84 -1.51
N GLY A 153 5.33 2.28 -1.31
CA GLY A 153 4.59 3.07 -2.29
C GLY A 153 4.04 2.28 -3.48
N VAL A 154 4.19 0.96 -3.50
CA VAL A 154 3.75 0.08 -4.59
C VAL A 154 2.56 -0.76 -4.16
N GLY A 155 1.60 -0.95 -5.08
CA GLY A 155 0.51 -1.91 -4.91
C GLY A 155 -0.25 -1.76 -3.60
N PHE A 156 -0.26 -2.83 -2.81
CA PHE A 156 -0.99 -2.91 -1.54
C PHE A 156 -0.20 -2.39 -0.33
N THR A 157 1.05 -1.94 -0.53
CA THR A 157 1.87 -1.41 0.56
C THR A 157 1.50 0.03 0.90
N ALA A 158 1.29 0.29 2.20
CA ALA A 158 1.08 1.62 2.74
C ALA A 158 2.38 2.18 3.35
N PRO A 159 2.62 3.51 3.31
CA PRO A 159 1.77 4.54 2.68
C PRO A 159 1.80 4.47 1.15
N HIS A 160 0.65 4.72 0.52
CA HIS A 160 0.51 4.74 -0.93
C HIS A 160 1.11 6.01 -1.55
N ILE A 161 1.75 5.87 -2.69
CA ILE A 161 2.29 6.99 -3.47
C ILE A 161 1.60 7.00 -4.83
N SER A 162 0.89 8.09 -5.13
CA SER A 162 0.20 8.28 -6.42
C SER A 162 0.22 9.74 -6.84
N CYS A 163 1.20 10.15 -7.62
CA CYS A 163 1.36 11.55 -8.03
C CYS A 163 0.23 12.07 -8.93
N LEU A 164 -0.47 11.17 -9.62
CA LEU A 164 -1.54 11.49 -10.54
C LEU A 164 -2.82 10.76 -10.13
N THR A 165 -3.97 11.35 -10.43
CA THR A 165 -5.27 10.65 -10.36
C THR A 165 -5.36 9.61 -11.48
N PRO A 166 -6.26 8.60 -11.39
CA PRO A 166 -6.42 7.62 -12.47
C PRO A 166 -6.71 8.26 -13.84
N SER A 167 -7.56 9.29 -13.88
CA SER A 167 -7.89 9.99 -15.12
C SER A 167 -6.70 10.78 -15.69
N SER A 168 -5.96 11.49 -14.83
CA SER A 168 -4.78 12.23 -15.26
C SER A 168 -3.62 11.32 -15.63
N SER A 169 -3.46 10.16 -14.98
CA SER A 169 -2.43 9.15 -15.32
C SER A 169 -2.63 8.54 -16.71
N LEU A 170 -3.88 8.26 -17.09
CA LEU A 170 -4.20 7.80 -18.45
C LEU A 170 -3.86 8.86 -19.49
N LEU A 171 -4.33 10.09 -19.28
CA LEU A 171 -4.02 11.21 -20.18
C LEU A 171 -2.52 11.47 -20.25
N TRP A 172 -1.84 11.41 -19.11
CA TRP A 172 -0.39 11.54 -19.02
C TRP A 172 0.25 10.51 -19.94
N SER A 173 -0.06 9.23 -19.78
CA SER A 173 0.53 8.15 -20.58
C SER A 173 0.35 8.36 -22.09
N LEU A 174 -0.85 8.76 -22.54
CA LEU A 174 -1.16 9.04 -23.94
C LEU A 174 -0.39 10.22 -24.53
N LEU A 175 -0.01 11.20 -23.70
CA LEU A 175 0.74 12.40 -24.10
C LEU A 175 2.26 12.23 -23.95
N THR A 176 2.76 11.01 -23.72
CA THR A 176 4.20 10.77 -23.64
C THR A 176 4.83 10.89 -25.03
N PRO A 177 5.83 11.76 -25.24
CA PRO A 177 6.53 11.85 -26.51
C PRO A 177 7.13 10.50 -26.92
N PRO A 178 6.88 10.01 -28.16
CA PRO A 178 7.32 8.68 -28.56
C PRO A 178 8.81 8.59 -28.88
N VAL A 179 9.41 9.67 -29.41
CA VAL A 179 10.83 9.72 -29.82
C VAL A 179 11.41 11.14 -29.65
N LEU A 180 12.72 11.24 -29.44
CA LEU A 180 13.43 12.49 -29.13
C LEU A 180 13.65 13.42 -30.34
N ASP A 181 13.24 13.02 -31.54
CA ASP A 181 13.34 13.77 -32.79
C ASP A 181 11.96 14.08 -33.42
N ALA A 182 10.87 13.88 -32.66
CA ALA A 182 9.51 14.04 -33.17
C ALA A 182 9.22 15.44 -33.72
N HIS A 183 9.77 16.49 -33.10
CA HIS A 183 9.73 17.87 -33.62
C HIS A 183 10.79 18.75 -32.95
N ALA A 184 11.02 19.93 -33.55
CA ALA A 184 11.80 20.99 -32.93
C ALA A 184 11.14 21.42 -31.60
N GLY A 185 11.90 21.37 -30.50
CA GLY A 185 11.42 21.73 -29.17
C GLY A 185 11.02 20.56 -28.26
N ILE A 186 11.07 19.31 -28.74
CA ILE A 186 10.64 18.14 -27.94
C ILE A 186 11.41 17.96 -26.62
N LEU A 187 12.67 18.38 -26.56
CA LEU A 187 13.43 18.39 -25.30
C LEU A 187 12.84 19.37 -24.28
N HIS A 188 12.33 20.52 -24.73
CA HIS A 188 11.64 21.48 -23.85
C HIS A 188 10.31 20.91 -23.35
N ASP A 189 9.57 20.21 -24.20
CA ASP A 189 8.31 19.57 -23.81
C ASP A 189 8.54 18.43 -22.82
N ALA A 190 9.55 17.58 -23.07
CA ALA A 190 9.95 16.54 -22.15
C ALA A 190 10.38 17.11 -20.78
N TYR A 191 11.12 18.21 -20.79
CA TYR A 191 11.53 18.91 -19.57
C TYR A 191 10.35 19.53 -18.81
N ALA A 192 9.48 20.27 -19.49
CA ALA A 192 8.28 20.87 -18.90
C ALA A 192 7.36 19.79 -18.31
N ARG A 193 7.22 18.67 -19.02
CA ARG A 193 6.47 17.50 -18.58
C ARG A 193 7.09 16.88 -17.32
N ALA A 194 8.40 16.68 -17.28
CA ALA A 194 9.09 16.18 -16.08
C ALA A 194 8.90 17.11 -14.87
N GLN A 195 8.99 18.44 -15.07
CA GLN A 195 8.71 19.41 -14.02
C GLN A 195 7.27 19.33 -13.51
N ALA A 196 6.29 19.29 -14.42
CA ALA A 196 4.89 19.18 -14.04
C ALA A 196 4.59 17.89 -13.27
N PHE A 197 5.20 16.76 -13.65
CA PHE A 197 5.08 15.51 -12.89
C PHE A 197 5.68 15.64 -11.48
N SER A 198 6.87 16.23 -11.36
CA SER A 198 7.50 16.47 -10.06
C SER A 198 6.64 17.34 -9.14
N GLN A 199 5.99 18.37 -9.68
CA GLN A 199 5.07 19.23 -8.93
C GLN A 199 3.79 18.49 -8.53
N ALA A 200 3.30 17.58 -9.37
CA ALA A 200 2.16 16.72 -9.02
C ALA A 200 2.50 15.74 -7.89
N CYS A 201 3.75 15.27 -7.82
CA CYS A 201 4.23 14.41 -6.74
C CYS A 201 4.50 15.16 -5.43
N SER A 202 4.88 16.45 -5.45
CA SER A 202 5.38 17.17 -4.27
C SER A 202 4.43 17.21 -3.07
N PRO A 203 3.09 17.25 -3.21
CA PRO A 203 2.18 17.18 -2.06
C PRO A 203 2.36 15.90 -1.24
N PHE A 204 2.72 14.77 -1.86
CA PHE A 204 2.94 13.50 -1.16
C PHE A 204 4.21 13.49 -0.31
N GLN A 205 5.21 14.30 -0.70
CA GLN A 205 6.41 14.50 0.09
C GLN A 205 6.07 15.21 1.40
N ASN A 206 5.14 16.17 1.35
CA ASN A 206 4.76 16.96 2.52
C ASN A 206 3.72 16.26 3.41
N SER A 207 2.81 15.46 2.84
CA SER A 207 1.70 14.86 3.59
C SER A 207 2.07 13.57 4.33
N THR A 208 2.89 12.71 3.72
CA THR A 208 3.22 11.39 4.26
C THR A 208 4.70 11.22 4.58
N SER A 209 5.56 12.13 4.10
CA SER A 209 7.02 11.95 4.04
C SER A 209 7.47 10.67 3.32
N ALA A 210 6.56 9.87 2.76
CA ALA A 210 6.84 8.55 2.20
C ALA A 210 7.85 8.62 1.06
N LEU A 211 7.74 9.64 0.21
CA LEU A 211 8.65 9.87 -0.91
C LEU A 211 10.12 10.00 -0.48
N ALA A 212 10.41 10.45 0.74
CA ALA A 212 11.78 10.52 1.24
C ALA A 212 12.38 9.13 1.54
N TYR A 213 11.55 8.10 1.68
CA TYR A 213 11.92 6.79 2.21
C TYR A 213 11.66 5.61 1.26
N VAL A 214 11.40 5.87 -0.03
CA VAL A 214 11.20 4.84 -1.07
C VAL A 214 12.46 4.48 -1.85
N SER A 215 13.64 4.71 -1.27
CA SER A 215 14.90 4.34 -1.90
C SER A 215 15.06 2.81 -1.99
N THR A 216 15.84 2.32 -2.96
CA THR A 216 16.23 0.90 -3.05
C THR A 216 16.91 0.42 -1.76
N ALA A 217 17.70 1.26 -1.11
CA ALA A 217 18.33 0.92 0.16
C ALA A 217 17.31 0.69 1.29
N SER A 218 16.21 1.45 1.32
CA SER A 218 15.10 1.22 2.25
C SER A 218 14.37 -0.09 1.91
N THR A 219 14.07 -0.33 0.63
CA THR A 219 13.43 -1.57 0.17
C THR A 219 14.28 -2.81 0.47
N ALA A 220 15.61 -2.73 0.31
CA ALA A 220 16.50 -3.82 0.66
C ALA A 220 16.42 -4.16 2.15
N ARG A 221 16.35 -3.14 3.04
CA ARG A 221 16.20 -3.36 4.48
C ARG A 221 14.84 -3.98 4.83
N ASP A 222 13.77 -3.58 4.16
CA ASP A 222 12.46 -4.24 4.31
C ASP A 222 12.56 -5.71 3.92
N MET A 223 13.15 -6.02 2.77
CA MET A 223 13.35 -7.39 2.30
C MET A 223 14.12 -8.22 3.33
N TYR A 224 15.21 -7.70 3.91
CA TYR A 224 15.94 -8.40 4.97
C TYR A 224 15.14 -8.53 6.27
N ALA A 225 14.26 -7.59 6.60
CA ALA A 225 13.34 -7.71 7.72
C ALA A 225 12.32 -8.82 7.48
N LEU A 226 11.79 -8.95 6.26
CA LEU A 226 10.89 -10.04 5.85
C LEU A 226 11.57 -11.41 5.91
N VAL A 227 12.82 -11.51 5.46
CA VAL A 227 13.61 -12.76 5.55
C VAL A 227 13.71 -13.23 7.01
N GLN A 228 14.03 -12.31 7.93
CA GLN A 228 14.09 -12.62 9.36
C GLN A 228 12.72 -12.96 9.95
N ALA A 229 11.68 -12.18 9.61
CA ALA A 229 10.33 -12.42 10.10
C ALA A 229 9.84 -13.81 9.69
N THR A 230 10.14 -14.23 8.45
CA THR A 230 9.78 -15.55 7.91
C THR A 230 10.62 -16.72 8.41
N GLY A 231 11.50 -16.49 9.40
CA GLY A 231 12.32 -17.54 10.00
C GLY A 231 13.44 -18.07 9.10
N ASN A 232 13.73 -17.38 8.00
CA ASN A 232 14.80 -17.80 7.09
C ASN A 232 16.13 -17.20 7.56
N GLU A 233 17.14 -18.05 7.77
CA GLU A 233 18.48 -17.60 8.17
C GLU A 233 19.21 -16.86 7.05
N LYS A 234 18.94 -17.26 5.80
CA LYS A 234 19.63 -16.79 4.59
C LYS A 234 18.61 -16.33 3.55
N LEU A 235 19.00 -15.33 2.78
CA LEU A 235 18.22 -14.87 1.65
C LEU A 235 18.54 -15.76 0.43
N ASN A 236 17.56 -16.56 -0.01
CA ASN A 236 17.53 -17.08 -1.38
C ASN A 236 16.69 -16.11 -2.20
N TYR A 237 17.28 -15.52 -3.25
CA TYR A 237 16.64 -14.43 -3.98
C TYR A 237 16.68 -14.64 -5.48
N TRP A 238 15.58 -14.29 -6.14
CA TRP A 238 15.48 -14.21 -7.59
C TRP A 238 14.85 -12.88 -8.00
N GLY A 239 15.69 -11.96 -8.48
CA GLY A 239 15.27 -10.65 -8.96
C GLY A 239 15.17 -10.59 -10.48
N PHE A 240 14.19 -9.85 -10.99
CA PHE A 240 14.06 -9.55 -12.42
C PHE A 240 14.18 -8.05 -12.66
N SER A 241 14.89 -7.64 -13.73
CA SER A 241 15.01 -6.23 -14.11
C SER A 241 15.53 -5.37 -12.94
N TYR A 242 14.83 -4.33 -12.49
CA TYR A 242 15.17 -3.58 -11.26
C TYR A 242 15.34 -4.49 -10.02
N GLY A 243 14.63 -5.61 -9.94
CA GLY A 243 14.79 -6.60 -8.89
C GLY A 243 16.24 -7.14 -8.81
N THR A 244 16.94 -7.22 -9.93
CA THR A 244 18.38 -7.55 -9.95
C THR A 244 19.19 -6.54 -9.13
N TYR A 245 18.92 -5.24 -9.32
CA TYR A 245 19.58 -4.18 -8.57
C TYR A 245 19.22 -4.21 -7.08
N LEU A 246 17.96 -4.53 -6.76
CA LEU A 246 17.52 -4.74 -5.38
C LEU A 246 18.27 -5.90 -4.71
N GLY A 247 18.46 -7.03 -5.41
CA GLY A 247 19.13 -8.22 -4.88
C GLY A 247 20.60 -8.00 -4.53
N VAL A 248 21.31 -7.15 -5.28
CA VAL A 248 22.72 -6.81 -5.01
C VAL A 248 22.88 -5.65 -4.02
N THR A 249 21.80 -4.94 -3.70
CA THR A 249 21.85 -3.80 -2.78
C THR A 249 22.15 -4.30 -1.35
N PRO A 250 23.28 -3.91 -0.75
CA PRO A 250 23.67 -4.42 0.55
C PRO A 250 22.73 -3.92 1.65
N ARG A 251 22.62 -4.72 2.71
CA ARG A 251 22.08 -4.29 4.01
C ARG A 251 23.03 -3.26 4.63
N THR A 252 22.98 -2.01 4.18
CA THR A 252 23.80 -0.95 4.78
C THR A 252 23.34 -0.71 6.22
N ARG A 253 24.29 -0.78 7.17
CA ARG A 253 24.09 -0.55 8.61
C ARG A 253 23.46 0.82 8.84
N GLY A 254 22.20 0.86 9.28
CA GLY A 254 21.76 1.90 10.21
C GLY A 254 22.54 1.73 11.52
N ARG A 255 22.73 2.79 12.30
CA ARG A 255 23.63 2.82 13.46
C ARG A 255 23.23 1.91 14.63
N GLU A 256 22.12 1.16 14.55
CA GLU A 256 21.78 0.14 15.56
C GLU A 256 21.54 -1.25 14.96
N PRO A 257 21.92 -2.33 15.67
CA PRO A 257 21.57 -3.68 15.30
C PRO A 257 20.10 -3.95 15.61
N ILE A 258 19.33 -4.33 14.59
CA ILE A 258 18.15 -5.19 14.76
C ILE A 258 18.60 -6.39 15.63
N PRO A 259 17.84 -6.80 16.67
CA PRO A 259 18.22 -7.91 17.55
C PRO A 259 18.67 -9.11 16.71
N ARG A 260 19.94 -9.48 16.88
CA ARG A 260 20.56 -10.57 16.13
C ARG A 260 19.89 -11.89 16.54
N ALA A 261 19.34 -12.62 15.57
CA ALA A 261 19.39 -14.08 15.65
C ALA A 261 20.87 -14.52 15.64
N PRO A 262 21.28 -15.57 16.38
CA PRO A 262 22.67 -15.97 16.49
C PRO A 262 23.20 -16.43 15.12
N SER A 263 24.37 -15.90 14.73
CA SER A 263 25.19 -16.32 13.57
C SER A 263 24.52 -16.34 12.18
N ALA A 264 24.39 -15.18 11.53
CA ALA A 264 24.24 -15.13 10.08
C ALA A 264 25.62 -15.19 9.40
N ASP A 265 26.03 -16.39 9.00
CA ASP A 265 27.15 -16.60 8.06
C ASP A 265 26.75 -16.19 6.63
N LYS A 266 27.70 -15.60 5.89
CA LYS A 266 27.54 -14.93 4.60
C LYS A 266 27.36 -15.91 3.42
N SER A 267 26.34 -16.77 3.42
CA SER A 267 26.17 -17.74 2.32
C SER A 267 24.73 -17.91 1.79
N GLY A 268 23.95 -16.84 1.68
CA GLY A 268 22.71 -16.87 0.89
C GLY A 268 23.02 -16.91 -0.61
N SER A 269 22.30 -17.73 -1.39
CA SER A 269 22.40 -17.73 -2.84
C SER A 269 21.51 -16.64 -3.44
N VAL A 270 22.12 -15.62 -4.04
CA VAL A 270 21.43 -14.59 -4.83
C VAL A 270 21.56 -14.97 -6.29
N TRP A 271 20.44 -15.25 -6.94
CA TRP A 271 20.40 -15.55 -8.37
C TRP A 271 20.03 -14.27 -9.11
N VAL A 272 20.99 -13.78 -9.89
CA VAL A 272 20.87 -12.58 -10.74
C VAL A 272 20.80 -13.06 -12.19
N PHE A 273 19.74 -12.69 -12.89
CA PHE A 273 19.59 -12.88 -14.33
C PHE A 273 19.46 -11.51 -15.01
#